data_AF-A0A831V6D2-F1
#
_entry.id   AF-A0A831V6D2-F1
#
_cell.length_a   1.000
_cell.length_b   1.000
_cell.length_c   1.000
_cell.angle_alpha   90.00
_cell.angle_beta   90.00
_cell.angle_gamma   90.00
#
_symmetry.space_group_name_H-M   'P 1'
#
loop_
_entity.id
_entity.type
_entity.pdbx_description
1 polymer ?
#
loop_
_entity_poly.entity_id
_entity_poly.type
_entity_poly.pdbx_seq_one_letter_code
_entity_poly.pdbx_strand_id
1 'polypeptide(L)' 'QGVYTNPDGDRFEGGWENDKKHGKGTLVFPTGQRKSGYWVKDKFHSRKPDESSFAGMDFPEE' A
#
# COMPACT_ATOMS: atom_id res chain seq x y z
N GLN A 1 -9.11 3.89 -3.39
CA GLN A 1 -8.77 2.80 -2.44
C GLN A 1 -9.37 1.51 -2.97
N GLY A 2 -8.67 0.38 -2.88
CA GLY A 2 -9.09 -0.92 -3.41
C GLY A 2 -8.57 -2.08 -2.59
N VAL A 3 -9.26 -3.22 -2.68
CA VAL A 3 -8.92 -4.46 -1.98
C VAL A 3 -8.50 -5.51 -3.01
N TYR A 4 -7.38 -6.18 -2.76
CA TYR A 4 -6.91 -7.31 -3.56
C TYR A 4 -6.60 -8.47 -2.66
N THR A 5 -7.08 -9.65 -3.05
CA THR A 5 -6.80 -10.88 -2.33
C THR A 5 -5.97 -11.76 -3.25
N ASN A 6 -4.76 -12.08 -2.81
CA ASN A 6 -3.90 -13.04 -3.48
C ASN A 6 -4.48 -14.46 -3.35
N PRO A 7 -4.16 -15.36 -4.29
CA PRO A 7 -4.52 -16.78 -4.17
C PRO A 7 -3.93 -17.45 -2.92
N ASP A 8 -2.80 -16.94 -2.39
CA ASP A 8 -2.22 -17.37 -1.12
C ASP A 8 -3.07 -17.02 0.12
N GLY A 9 -4.11 -16.19 -0.04
CA GLY A 9 -4.99 -15.73 1.04
C GLY A 9 -4.56 -14.41 1.67
N ASP A 10 -3.45 -13.81 1.22
CA ASP A 10 -3.05 -12.46 1.63
C ASP A 10 -4.00 -11.42 1.03
N ARG A 11 -4.58 -10.59 1.88
CA ARG A 11 -5.50 -9.51 1.49
C ARG A 11 -4.81 -8.17 1.67
N PHE A 12 -4.62 -7.44 0.58
CA PHE A 12 -4.17 -6.06 0.60
C PHE A 12 -5.35 -5.09 0.52
N GLU A 13 -5.35 -4.06 1.34
CA GLU A 13 -6.34 -2.99 1.38
C GLU A 13 -5.63 -1.64 1.32
N GLY A 14 -5.73 -0.89 0.22
CA GLY A 14 -4.99 0.36 0.11
C GLY A 14 -5.17 1.10 -1.21
N GLY A 15 -4.28 2.05 -1.49
CA GLY A 15 -4.21 2.71 -2.78
C GLY A 15 -3.59 1.83 -3.85
N TRP A 16 -3.98 2.10 -5.09
CA TRP A 16 -3.49 1.43 -6.29
C TRP A 16 -3.16 2.50 -7.31
N GLU A 17 -2.05 2.33 -8.00
CA GLU A 17 -1.61 3.21 -9.07
C GLU A 17 -0.93 2.36 -10.14
N ASN A 18 -1.35 2.50 -11.40
CA ASN A 18 -0.84 1.70 -12.53
C ASN A 18 -0.84 0.18 -12.25
N ASP A 19 -1.95 -0.34 -11.72
CA ASP A 19 -2.13 -1.76 -11.34
C ASP A 19 -1.15 -2.28 -10.28
N LYS A 20 -0.48 -1.36 -9.56
CA LYS A 20 0.48 -1.66 -8.49
C LYS A 20 0.04 -1.06 -7.18
N LYS A 21 0.40 -1.70 -6.07
CA LYS A 21 0.09 -1.17 -4.72
C LYS A 21 0.82 0.15 -4.51
N HIS A 22 0.07 1.20 -4.16
CA HIS A 22 0.60 2.55 -4.00
C HIS A 22 -0.07 3.32 -2.84
N GLY A 23 0.66 4.19 -2.16
CA GLY A 23 0.15 5.01 -1.06
C GLY A 23 -0.06 4.23 0.24
N LYS A 24 -0.95 4.71 1.12
CA LYS A 24 -1.26 4.03 2.37
C LYS A 24 -1.98 2.71 2.09
N GLY A 25 -1.53 1.63 2.71
CA GLY A 25 -2.15 0.33 2.56
C GLY A 25 -1.86 -0.62 3.73
N THR A 26 -2.77 -1.56 3.93
CA THR A 26 -2.71 -2.60 4.96
C THR A 26 -2.72 -3.96 4.29
N LEU A 27 -1.70 -4.77 4.57
CA LEU A 27 -1.65 -6.17 4.17
C LEU A 27 -2.10 -7.04 5.34
N VAL A 28 -3.14 -7.83 5.12
CA VAL A 28 -3.72 -8.78 6.04
C VAL A 28 -3.33 -10.17 5.60
N PHE A 29 -2.58 -10.87 6.44
CA PHE A 29 -2.18 -12.25 6.21
C PHE A 29 -3.33 -13.20 6.57
N PRO A 30 -3.43 -14.38 5.95
CA PRO A 30 -4.44 -15.39 6.30
C PRO A 30 -4.29 -15.89 7.75
N THR A 31 -3.11 -15.70 8.36
CA THR A 31 -2.85 -15.99 9.77
C THR A 31 -3.52 -15.00 10.74
N GLY A 32 -4.11 -13.91 10.24
CA GLY A 32 -4.70 -12.84 11.03
C GLY A 32 -3.73 -11.70 11.35
N GLN A 33 -2.45 -11.81 10.98
CA GLN A 33 -1.51 -10.69 11.10
C GLN A 33 -1.89 -9.56 10.13
N ARG A 34 -1.71 -8.30 10.58
CA ARG A 34 -1.97 -7.11 9.76
C ARG A 34 -0.73 -6.24 9.74
N LYS A 35 -0.26 -5.86 8.55
CA LYS A 35 0.86 -4.95 8.31
C LYS A 35 0.36 -3.71 7.61
N SER A 36 0.21 -2.62 8.37
CA SER A 36 -0.08 -1.29 7.84
C SER A 36 1.20 -0.52 7.54
N GLY A 37 1.22 0.19 6.41
CA GLY A 37 2.36 0.99 5.99
C GLY A 37 2.11 1.70 4.66
N TYR A 38 3.19 2.09 4.00
CA TYR A 38 3.18 2.78 2.71
C TYR A 38 3.66 1.84 1.62
N TRP A 39 2.96 1.87 0.49
CA TRP A 39 3.21 1.02 -0.66
C TRP A 39 3.65 1.89 -1.81
N VAL A 40 4.66 1.44 -2.53
CA VAL A 40 5.25 2.21 -3.62
C VAL A 40 5.68 1.22 -4.68
N LYS A 41 4.95 1.14 -5.80
CA LYS A 41 5.27 0.20 -6.89
C LYS A 41 5.45 -1.24 -6.35
N ASP A 42 4.49 -1.70 -5.54
CA ASP A 42 4.48 -2.99 -4.84
C ASP A 42 5.52 -3.20 -3.72
N LYS A 43 6.32 -2.18 -3.39
CA LYS A 43 7.25 -2.25 -2.26
C LYS A 43 6.62 -1.71 -0.99
N PHE A 44 6.60 -2.54 0.06
CA PHE A 44 6.18 -2.15 1.40
C PHE A 44 7.25 -1.32 2.11
N HIS A 45 6.81 -0.22 2.70
CA HIS A 45 7.59 0.67 3.55
C HIS A 45 6.86 0.82 4.88
N SER A 46 7.56 0.56 5.98
CA SER A 46 6.98 0.68 7.33
C SER A 46 6.65 2.12 7.73
N ARG A 47 7.37 3.09 7.18
CA ARG A 47 7.16 4.53 7.40
C ARG A 47 6.81 5.23 6.10
N LYS A 48 6.27 6.45 6.19
CA LYS A 48 6.23 7.35 5.04
C LYS A 48 7.66 7.46 4.51
N PRO A 49 7.94 7.04 3.27
CA PRO A 49 9.16 7.51 2.63
C PRO A 49 9.10 9.04 2.61
N ASP A 50 10.23 9.67 2.91
CA ASP A 50 10.33 11.12 3.08
C ASP A 50 9.69 11.85 1.88
N GLU A 51 8.92 12.92 2.12
CA GLU A 51 8.20 13.67 1.08
C GLU A 51 9.11 14.14 -0.06
N SER A 52 10.40 14.35 0.23
CA SER A 52 11.43 14.65 -0.78
C SER A 52 11.63 13.52 -1.80
N SER A 53 11.28 12.28 -1.45
CA SER A 53 11.34 11.09 -2.31
C SER A 53 10.06 10.85 -3.11
N PHE A 54 8.99 11.60 -2.81
CA PHE A 54 7.66 11.50 -3.44
C PHE A 54 7.21 12.79 -4.13
N ALA A 55 8.05 13.83 -4.12
CA ALA A 55 7.83 15.10 -4.81
C ALA A 55 7.51 14.84 -6.30
N GLY A 56 6.22 14.86 -6.64
CA GLY A 56 5.69 14.56 -7.97
C GLY A 56 4.49 13.62 -8.01
N MET A 57 4.21 12.87 -6.93
CA MET A 57 2.93 12.16 -6.78
C MET A 57 1.96 13.06 -6.03
N ASP A 58 1.05 13.67 -6.79
CA ASP A 58 -0.10 14.42 -6.30
C ASP A 58 -0.99 13.45 -5.53
N PHE A 59 -0.74 13.32 -4.22
CA PHE A 59 -1.68 12.67 -3.33
C PHE A 59 -2.72 13.72 -2.98
N PRO A 60 -3.99 13.57 -3.40
CA PRO A 60 -5.03 14.43 -2.89
C PRO A 60 -5.06 14.28 -1.36
N GLU A 61 -4.72 15.37 -0.69
CA GLU A 61 -4.97 15.55 0.73
C GLU A 61 -6.50 15.54 0.88
N GLU A 62 -7.04 14.51 1.56
CA GLU A 62 -8.43 14.53 2.02
C GLU A 62 -8.55 15.36 3.30
#